data_AF-A0A0Q3LSY9-F1
#
_entry.id   AF-A0A0Q3LSY9-F1
#
_cell.length_a   1.000
_cell.length_b   1.000
_cell.length_c   1.000
_cell.angle_alpha   90.00
_cell.angle_beta   90.00
_cell.angle_gamma   90.00
#
_symmetry.space_group_name_H-M   'P 1'
#
loop_
_entity.id
_entity.type
_entity.pdbx_description
1 polymer ?
#
loop_
_entity_poly.entity_id
_entity_poly.type
_entity_poly.pdbx_seq_one_letter_code
_entity_poly.pdbx_strand_id
1 'polypeptide(L)'
;MDHKKLYGRWNFWEEFVGYPMMLYHLIKREKIQERFQRRIEKAKQKSSKVVLNEKLRNEYLIRYEKLDNFFSFHFKDIDTSRNHNFEDKIQYCLDQYKKESNSLISSSNLMKLQGNFLSGAETTLFLYFALQSKTNREIHLSDIMIGENSSKIFIAFLKDKKFIDENHNLLVDQKSSFIRIHRFLKDNHIINPDFQDTTIIEAMENEYNSNFDKGTFSRAITVKPNDFEETIYHEISKLFNIRH
;
A
#
# COMPACT_ATOMS: atom_id res chain seq x y z
N MET A 1 -2.57 20.50 -12.50
CA MET A 1 -1.18 20.65 -11.99
C MET A 1 -0.64 22.01 -12.45
N ASP A 2 0.21 22.68 -11.67
CA ASP A 2 0.74 24.01 -12.04
C ASP A 2 1.81 23.92 -13.14
N HIS A 3 1.62 24.62 -14.27
CA HIS A 3 2.55 24.63 -15.42
C HIS A 3 3.98 25.08 -15.05
N LYS A 4 4.13 25.96 -14.04
CA LYS A 4 5.45 26.35 -13.54
C LYS A 4 6.21 25.19 -12.88
N LYS A 5 5.50 24.20 -12.34
CA LYS A 5 6.09 23.03 -11.66
C LYS A 5 6.42 21.90 -12.65
N LEU A 6 5.67 21.82 -13.75
CA LEU A 6 5.95 20.93 -14.88
C LEU A 6 7.26 21.30 -15.60
N TYR A 7 7.46 22.59 -15.87
CA TYR A 7 8.49 23.06 -16.80
C TYR A 7 9.50 24.05 -16.18
N GLY A 8 9.41 24.37 -14.89
CA GLY A 8 10.24 25.41 -14.29
C GLY A 8 10.02 26.80 -14.92
N ARG A 9 10.93 27.75 -14.68
CA ARG A 9 10.95 29.03 -15.43
C ARG A 9 11.57 28.81 -16.82
N TRP A 10 11.05 29.50 -17.84
CA TRP A 10 11.54 29.45 -19.23
C TRP A 10 12.59 30.53 -19.46
N ASN A 11 13.80 30.14 -19.85
CA ASN A 11 14.84 31.05 -20.32
C ASN A 11 15.24 30.65 -21.75
N PHE A 12 15.21 31.59 -22.69
CA PHE A 12 15.52 31.38 -24.11
C PHE A 12 16.91 30.72 -24.35
N TRP A 13 17.89 30.98 -23.49
CA TRP A 13 19.22 30.37 -23.53
C TRP A 13 19.23 28.85 -23.26
N GLU A 14 18.18 28.29 -22.65
CA GLU A 14 18.09 26.85 -22.37
C GLU A 14 17.83 26.01 -23.63
N GLU A 15 17.35 26.61 -24.73
CA GLU A 15 17.19 25.91 -26.01
C GLU A 15 18.53 25.54 -26.67
N PHE A 16 19.56 26.38 -26.47
CA PHE A 16 20.93 26.13 -26.96
C PHE A 16 21.60 24.94 -26.27
N VAL A 17 21.21 24.62 -25.04
CA VAL A 17 21.70 23.44 -24.30
C VAL A 17 20.77 22.24 -24.54
N GLY A 18 19.47 22.47 -24.69
CA GLY A 18 18.47 21.43 -24.85
C GLY A 18 18.55 20.70 -26.20
N TYR A 19 18.80 21.42 -27.28
CA TYR A 19 18.86 20.83 -28.63
C TYR A 19 20.04 19.84 -28.81
N PRO A 20 21.29 20.15 -28.39
CA PRO A 20 22.39 19.18 -28.42
C PRO A 20 22.17 17.96 -27.53
N MET A 21 21.47 18.12 -26.40
CA MET A 21 21.23 17.04 -25.45
C MET A 21 20.07 16.12 -25.90
N MET A 22 19.07 16.66 -26.59
CA MET A 22 18.07 15.89 -27.33
C MET A 22 18.72 15.08 -28.46
N LEU A 23 19.64 15.69 -29.22
CA LEU A 23 20.47 15.00 -30.21
C LEU A 23 21.32 13.90 -29.56
N TYR A 24 21.97 14.17 -28.42
CA TYR A 24 22.71 13.15 -27.66
C TYR A 24 21.83 11.98 -27.23
N HIS A 25 20.59 12.23 -26.81
CA HIS A 25 19.62 11.19 -26.46
C HIS A 25 19.06 10.44 -27.68
N LEU A 26 18.93 11.11 -28.84
CA LEU A 26 18.62 10.47 -30.12
C LEU A 26 19.77 9.56 -30.57
N ILE A 27 21.02 10.03 -30.46
CA ILE A 27 22.25 9.32 -30.84
C ILE A 27 22.50 8.11 -29.92
N LYS A 28 22.20 8.23 -28.62
CA LYS A 28 22.28 7.11 -27.67
C LYS A 28 21.14 6.08 -27.82
N ARG A 29 20.11 6.34 -28.62
CA ARG A 29 18.96 5.44 -28.91
C ARG A 29 18.17 4.88 -27.71
N GLU A 30 18.51 5.22 -26.46
CA GLU A 30 17.79 4.71 -25.30
C GLU A 30 16.38 5.31 -25.22
N LYS A 31 15.38 4.46 -25.48
CA LYS A 31 13.96 4.86 -25.42
C LYS A 31 13.63 5.32 -24.00
N ILE A 32 12.70 6.27 -23.88
CA ILE A 32 12.23 6.77 -22.58
C ILE A 32 11.78 5.61 -21.66
N GLN A 33 11.19 4.56 -22.23
CA GLN A 33 10.79 3.34 -21.54
C GLN A 33 11.98 2.64 -20.85
N GLU A 34 13.13 2.49 -21.51
CA GLU A 34 14.32 1.84 -20.91
C GLU A 34 14.91 2.66 -19.77
N ARG A 35 14.90 3.99 -19.91
CA ARG A 35 15.34 4.90 -18.85
C ARG A 35 14.39 4.87 -17.66
N PHE A 36 13.09 4.80 -17.92
CA PHE A 36 12.08 4.68 -16.89
C PHE A 36 12.17 3.35 -16.16
N GLN A 37 12.31 2.22 -16.87
CA GLN A 37 12.51 0.91 -16.25
C GLN A 37 13.74 0.87 -15.34
N ARG A 38 14.87 1.47 -15.76
CA ARG A 38 16.04 1.61 -14.88
C ARG A 38 15.75 2.40 -13.60
N ARG A 39 14.89 3.42 -13.66
CA ARG A 39 14.46 4.17 -12.46
C ARG A 39 13.55 3.34 -11.56
N ILE A 40 12.67 2.52 -12.11
CA ILE A 40 11.83 1.57 -11.37
C ILE A 40 12.71 0.57 -10.61
N GLU A 41 13.63 -0.10 -11.31
CA GLU A 41 14.51 -1.09 -10.69
C GLU A 41 15.42 -0.48 -9.61
N LYS A 42 15.94 0.73 -9.87
CA LYS A 42 16.70 1.47 -8.86
C LYS A 42 15.86 1.84 -7.65
N ALA A 43 14.59 2.20 -7.83
CA ALA A 43 13.66 2.47 -6.74
C ALA A 43 13.39 1.20 -5.90
N LYS A 44 13.10 0.06 -6.55
CA LYS A 44 12.93 -1.25 -5.89
C LYS A 44 14.16 -1.65 -5.07
N GLN A 45 15.36 -1.54 -5.67
CA GLN A 45 16.60 -1.91 -5.01
C GLN A 45 16.92 -0.99 -3.82
N LYS A 46 16.57 0.30 -3.91
CA LYS A 46 16.73 1.24 -2.79
C LYS A 46 15.75 0.96 -1.67
N SER A 47 14.48 0.71 -1.98
CA SER A 47 13.45 0.47 -0.98
C SER A 47 13.67 -0.85 -0.24
N SER A 48 14.15 -1.90 -0.91
CA SER A 48 14.43 -3.20 -0.26
C SER A 48 15.51 -3.13 0.82
N LYS A 49 16.38 -2.11 0.79
CA LYS A 49 17.42 -1.88 1.80
C LYS A 49 16.94 -1.06 3.00
N VAL A 50 15.70 -0.54 2.96
CA VAL A 50 15.16 0.32 4.03
C VAL A 50 14.41 -0.51 5.04
N VAL A 51 14.83 -0.42 6.30
CA VAL A 51 14.09 -0.97 7.45
C VAL A 51 13.26 0.16 8.07
N LEU A 52 11.92 0.09 7.92
CA LEU A 52 11.01 1.10 8.45
C LEU A 52 10.61 0.85 9.90
N ASN A 53 11.06 1.72 10.82
CA ASN A 53 10.42 1.90 12.12
C ASN A 53 9.19 2.82 12.02
N GLU A 54 8.40 2.95 13.10
CA GLU A 54 7.15 3.74 13.08
C GLU A 54 7.35 5.23 12.81
N LYS A 55 8.39 5.83 13.40
CA LYS A 55 8.72 7.24 13.17
C LYS A 55 9.06 7.51 11.70
N LEU A 56 9.92 6.67 11.11
CA LEU A 56 10.34 6.78 9.72
C LEU A 56 9.18 6.48 8.75
N ARG A 57 8.28 5.55 9.11
CA ARG A 57 7.05 5.28 8.35
C ARG A 57 6.16 6.51 8.25
N ASN A 58 5.85 7.13 9.39
CA ASN A 58 4.99 8.33 9.40
C ASN A 58 5.60 9.46 8.60
N GLU A 59 6.91 9.63 8.69
CA GLU A 59 7.64 10.58 7.87
C GLU A 59 7.53 10.25 6.37
N TYR A 60 7.67 8.98 5.99
CA TYR A 60 7.56 8.55 4.59
C TYR A 60 6.14 8.68 4.05
N LEU A 61 5.12 8.42 4.86
CA LEU A 61 3.71 8.66 4.52
C LEU A 61 3.47 10.15 4.25
N ILE A 62 3.90 11.03 5.17
CA ILE A 62 3.77 12.48 5.01
C ILE A 62 4.52 12.94 3.75
N ARG A 63 5.72 12.41 3.49
CA ARG A 63 6.51 12.74 2.28
C ARG A 63 5.81 12.25 1.03
N TYR A 64 5.27 11.03 1.03
CA TYR A 64 4.55 10.45 -0.10
C TYR A 64 3.31 11.29 -0.43
N GLU A 65 2.49 11.63 0.56
CA GLU A 65 1.32 12.49 0.40
C GLU A 65 1.68 13.86 -0.17
N LYS A 66 2.76 14.47 0.32
CA LYS A 66 3.24 15.78 -0.14
C LYS A 66 3.99 15.76 -1.47
N LEU A 67 4.21 14.59 -2.09
CA LEU A 67 4.81 14.55 -3.42
C LEU A 67 3.91 15.28 -4.42
N ASP A 68 4.49 16.30 -5.04
CA ASP A 68 3.87 17.17 -6.03
C ASP A 68 4.78 17.24 -7.27
N ASN A 69 4.78 16.14 -8.04
CA ASN A 69 5.47 16.01 -9.33
C ASN A 69 4.57 15.29 -10.34
N PHE A 70 4.90 15.40 -11.64
CA PHE A 70 4.08 14.86 -12.72
C PHE A 70 3.76 13.38 -12.55
N PHE A 71 4.79 12.58 -12.23
CA PHE A 71 4.62 11.15 -12.04
C PHE A 71 3.72 10.87 -10.83
N SER A 72 3.99 11.48 -9.68
CA SER A 72 3.20 11.25 -8.46
C SER A 72 1.73 11.61 -8.61
N PHE A 73 1.41 12.66 -9.38
CA PHE A 73 0.04 13.08 -9.63
C PHE A 73 -0.75 11.97 -10.36
N HIS A 74 -0.22 11.51 -11.49
CA HIS A 74 -0.88 10.46 -12.29
C HIS A 74 -0.82 9.09 -11.63
N PHE A 75 0.28 8.76 -10.94
CA PHE A 75 0.43 7.48 -10.26
C PHE A 75 -0.55 7.36 -9.11
N LYS A 76 -0.68 8.37 -8.25
CA LYS A 76 -1.66 8.35 -7.13
C LYS A 76 -3.09 8.26 -7.63
N ASP A 77 -3.44 8.97 -8.70
CA ASP A 77 -4.77 8.94 -9.33
C ASP A 77 -5.16 7.51 -9.72
N ILE A 78 -4.31 6.81 -10.49
CA ILE A 78 -4.57 5.43 -10.91
C ILE A 78 -4.40 4.41 -9.77
N ASP A 79 -3.56 4.70 -8.76
CA ASP A 79 -3.33 3.82 -7.63
C ASP A 79 -4.58 3.65 -6.74
N THR A 80 -5.50 4.63 -6.76
CA THR A 80 -6.82 4.51 -6.12
C THR A 80 -7.71 3.43 -6.73
N SER A 81 -7.49 3.07 -8.01
CA SER A 81 -8.26 2.06 -8.71
C SER A 81 -7.78 0.65 -8.35
N ARG A 82 -8.70 -0.16 -7.84
CA ARG A 82 -8.44 -1.56 -7.41
C ARG A 82 -8.31 -2.56 -8.57
N ASN A 83 -8.67 -2.15 -9.78
CA ASN A 83 -8.75 -3.05 -10.94
C ASN A 83 -7.48 -3.05 -11.80
N HIS A 84 -6.45 -2.30 -11.42
CA HIS A 84 -5.20 -2.18 -12.17
C HIS A 84 -4.04 -2.77 -11.39
N ASN A 85 -3.28 -3.66 -12.03
CA ASN A 85 -2.04 -4.16 -11.45
C ASN A 85 -0.91 -3.10 -11.54
N PHE A 86 0.27 -3.40 -10.99
CA PHE A 86 1.36 -2.43 -10.98
C PHE A 86 1.80 -2.06 -12.41
N GLU A 87 1.91 -3.03 -13.30
CA GLU A 87 2.28 -2.85 -14.71
C GLU A 87 1.29 -1.92 -15.44
N ASP A 88 -0.02 -2.09 -15.19
CA ASP A 88 -1.08 -1.25 -15.74
C ASP A 88 -0.92 0.21 -15.28
N LYS A 89 -0.63 0.42 -13.99
CA LYS A 89 -0.41 1.76 -13.41
C LYS A 89 0.83 2.44 -13.99
N ILE A 90 1.90 1.68 -14.19
CA ILE A 90 3.14 2.14 -14.83
C ILE A 90 2.90 2.49 -16.30
N GLN A 91 2.11 1.67 -17.01
CA GLN A 91 1.75 1.92 -18.40
C GLN A 91 0.87 3.17 -18.53
N TYR A 92 -0.11 3.36 -17.65
CA TYR A 92 -0.91 4.57 -17.57
C TYR A 92 -0.05 5.83 -17.41
N CYS A 93 0.91 5.83 -16.48
CA CYS A 93 1.80 6.97 -16.26
C CYS A 93 2.68 7.27 -17.49
N LEU A 94 3.15 6.24 -18.20
CA LEU A 94 3.88 6.39 -19.45
C LEU A 94 3.01 7.00 -20.56
N ASP A 95 1.75 6.62 -20.65
CA ASP A 95 0.85 7.15 -21.68
C ASP A 95 0.43 8.59 -21.39
N GLN A 96 0.28 8.97 -20.12
CA GLN A 96 0.12 10.38 -19.73
C GLN A 96 1.37 11.20 -20.09
N TYR A 97 2.57 10.67 -19.82
CA TYR A 97 3.81 11.31 -20.26
C TYR A 97 3.86 11.50 -21.78
N LYS A 98 3.50 10.48 -22.57
CA LYS A 98 3.50 10.57 -24.04
C LYS A 98 2.52 11.62 -24.55
N LYS A 99 1.32 11.69 -23.97
CA LYS A 99 0.31 12.70 -24.31
C LYS A 99 0.86 14.11 -24.07
N GLU A 100 1.45 14.34 -22.90
CA GLU A 100 2.02 15.63 -22.54
C GLU A 100 3.29 15.95 -23.33
N SER A 101 4.11 14.95 -23.69
CA SER A 101 5.31 15.17 -24.49
C SER A 101 4.97 15.56 -25.94
N ASN A 102 3.88 15.01 -26.48
CA ASN A 102 3.46 15.27 -27.85
C ASN A 102 2.79 16.65 -28.02
N SER A 103 2.31 17.25 -26.93
CA SER A 103 1.73 18.60 -26.95
C SER A 103 2.78 19.70 -26.83
N LEU A 104 4.04 19.37 -26.49
CA LEU A 104 5.11 20.35 -26.30
C LEU A 104 5.83 20.70 -27.59
N ILE A 105 6.05 21.99 -27.78
CA ILE A 105 6.61 22.55 -29.02
C ILE A 105 8.13 22.75 -28.94
N SER A 106 8.70 22.94 -27.74
CA SER A 106 10.14 23.19 -27.56
C SER A 106 10.90 22.01 -26.95
N SER A 107 12.12 21.80 -27.44
CA SER A 107 13.06 20.78 -26.95
C SER A 107 13.42 20.98 -25.48
N SER A 108 13.53 22.23 -25.02
CA SER A 108 13.78 22.57 -23.61
C SER A 108 12.63 22.10 -22.70
N ASN A 109 11.37 22.36 -23.07
CA ASN A 109 10.22 21.93 -22.28
C ASN A 109 10.10 20.40 -22.24
N LEU A 110 10.37 19.73 -23.37
CA LEU A 110 10.38 18.28 -23.44
C LEU A 110 11.43 17.67 -22.50
N MET A 111 12.63 18.24 -22.46
CA MET A 111 13.69 17.79 -21.55
C MET A 111 13.33 17.99 -20.08
N LYS A 112 12.73 19.13 -19.74
CA LYS A 112 12.29 19.39 -18.37
C LYS A 112 11.18 18.45 -17.94
N LEU A 113 10.20 18.19 -18.81
CA LEU A 113 9.17 17.17 -18.58
C LEU A 113 9.79 15.80 -18.37
N GLN A 114 10.72 15.41 -19.24
CA GLN A 114 11.38 14.12 -19.16
C GLN A 114 12.19 13.96 -17.85
N GLY A 115 12.92 15.01 -17.47
CA GLY A 115 13.63 15.06 -16.19
C GLY A 115 12.66 14.90 -15.03
N ASN A 116 11.60 15.71 -14.98
CA ASN A 116 10.57 15.67 -13.94
C ASN A 116 9.90 14.29 -13.85
N PHE A 117 9.53 13.70 -14.99
CA PHE A 117 8.93 12.37 -15.07
C PHE A 117 9.86 11.29 -14.50
N LEU A 118 11.12 11.25 -14.94
CA LEU A 118 12.06 10.21 -14.53
C LEU A 118 12.52 10.35 -13.06
N SER A 119 12.79 11.57 -12.60
CA SER A 119 13.15 11.80 -11.19
C SER A 119 11.94 11.62 -10.27
N GLY A 120 10.79 12.15 -10.70
CA GLY A 120 9.52 12.00 -10.01
C GLY A 120 9.13 10.53 -9.85
N ALA A 121 9.32 9.72 -10.90
CA ALA A 121 9.15 8.27 -10.85
C ALA A 121 10.06 7.60 -9.81
N GLU A 122 11.37 7.88 -9.85
CA GLU A 122 12.31 7.25 -8.89
C GLU A 122 11.92 7.57 -7.44
N THR A 123 11.60 8.83 -7.13
CA THR A 123 11.20 9.24 -5.77
C THR A 123 9.86 8.67 -5.36
N THR A 124 8.85 8.74 -6.24
CA THR A 124 7.50 8.26 -5.96
C THR A 124 7.50 6.76 -5.75
N LEU A 125 8.13 6.01 -6.66
CA LEU A 125 8.17 4.56 -6.59
C LEU A 125 9.04 4.06 -5.44
N PHE A 126 10.12 4.78 -5.08
CA PHE A 126 10.89 4.43 -3.90
C PHE A 126 10.03 4.49 -2.63
N LEU A 127 9.29 5.60 -2.44
CA LEU A 127 8.39 5.74 -1.29
C LEU A 127 7.24 4.74 -1.37
N TYR A 128 6.64 4.55 -2.55
CA TYR A 128 5.60 3.55 -2.78
C TYR A 128 6.07 2.16 -2.39
N PHE A 129 7.22 1.68 -2.90
CA PHE A 129 7.75 0.35 -2.55
C PHE A 129 8.20 0.26 -1.09
N ALA A 130 8.80 1.31 -0.54
CA ALA A 130 9.19 1.34 0.87
C ALA A 130 7.97 1.29 1.80
N LEU A 131 6.83 1.85 1.38
CA LEU A 131 5.55 1.79 2.11
C LEU A 131 4.77 0.50 1.79
N GLN A 132 4.89 -0.04 0.56
CA GLN A 132 4.25 -1.28 0.10
C GLN A 132 4.89 -2.51 0.72
N SER A 133 6.18 -2.46 1.12
CA SER A 133 6.77 -3.49 2.00
C SER A 133 6.08 -3.59 3.37
N LYS A 134 5.00 -2.83 3.60
CA LYS A 134 4.09 -2.90 4.74
C LYS A 134 2.59 -2.99 4.40
N THR A 135 2.19 -3.56 3.26
CA THR A 135 1.03 -4.48 3.38
C THR A 135 1.44 -5.77 4.10
N ASN A 136 2.75 -6.07 4.15
CA ASN A 136 3.31 -7.18 4.92
C ASN A 136 4.22 -6.66 6.05
N ARG A 137 3.67 -6.14 7.14
CA ARG A 137 4.33 -6.52 8.42
C ARG A 137 4.14 -8.04 8.46
N GLU A 138 5.19 -8.85 8.60
CA GLU A 138 5.04 -10.27 8.97
C GLU A 138 4.55 -10.31 10.41
N ILE A 139 3.31 -9.92 10.61
CA ILE A 139 2.60 -10.04 11.87
C ILE A 139 1.38 -10.89 11.57
N HIS A 140 1.31 -12.02 12.25
CA HIS A 140 0.27 -13.03 12.12
C HIS A 140 -0.47 -13.14 13.45
N LEU A 141 -1.53 -13.94 13.49
CA LEU A 141 -2.25 -14.15 14.76
C LEU A 141 -1.37 -14.78 15.83
N SER A 142 -0.40 -15.62 15.43
CA SER A 142 0.60 -16.20 16.35
C SER A 142 1.43 -15.17 17.09
N ASP A 143 1.64 -13.99 16.51
CA ASP A 143 2.49 -12.95 17.09
C ASP A 143 1.74 -12.06 18.08
N ILE A 144 0.41 -12.02 17.98
CA ILE A 144 -0.45 -11.15 18.80
C ILE A 144 -1.26 -11.91 19.84
N MET A 145 -1.52 -13.20 19.65
CA MET A 145 -2.29 -14.01 20.58
C MET A 145 -1.43 -14.50 21.76
N ILE A 146 -1.98 -14.42 22.96
CA ILE A 146 -1.34 -14.90 24.18
C ILE A 146 -1.47 -16.43 24.26
N GLY A 147 -0.34 -17.11 24.42
CA GLY A 147 -0.26 -18.57 24.56
C GLY A 147 0.19 -19.28 23.28
N GLU A 148 1.07 -20.27 23.46
CA GLU A 148 1.87 -20.88 22.38
C GLU A 148 1.02 -21.55 21.26
N ASN A 149 -0.19 -22.02 21.60
CA ASN A 149 -1.08 -22.69 20.65
C ASN A 149 -2.39 -21.94 20.37
N SER A 150 -2.56 -20.73 20.92
CA SER A 150 -3.84 -20.03 20.87
C SER A 150 -4.26 -19.69 19.44
N SER A 151 -3.33 -19.26 18.60
CA SER A 151 -3.60 -18.99 17.17
C SER A 151 -3.98 -20.25 16.42
N LYS A 152 -3.26 -21.37 16.61
CA LYS A 152 -3.57 -22.66 15.96
C LYS A 152 -4.96 -23.17 16.35
N ILE A 153 -5.28 -23.10 17.64
CA ILE A 153 -6.61 -23.49 18.17
C ILE A 153 -7.70 -22.64 17.53
N PHE A 154 -7.48 -21.32 17.43
CA PHE A 154 -8.46 -20.42 16.83
C PHE A 154 -8.63 -20.65 15.33
N ILE A 155 -7.54 -20.82 14.58
CA ILE A 155 -7.59 -21.14 13.14
C ILE A 155 -8.33 -22.45 12.89
N ALA A 156 -8.09 -23.48 13.70
CA ALA A 156 -8.81 -24.75 13.59
C ALA A 156 -10.32 -24.57 13.82
N PHE A 157 -10.71 -23.77 14.83
CA PHE A 157 -12.11 -23.42 15.07
C PHE A 157 -12.74 -22.69 13.87
N LEU A 158 -12.03 -21.72 13.27
CA LEU A 158 -12.53 -20.99 12.11
C LEU A 158 -12.70 -21.88 10.87
N LYS A 159 -11.79 -22.85 10.65
CA LYS A 159 -11.90 -23.86 9.59
C LYS A 159 -13.11 -24.76 9.80
N ASP A 160 -13.32 -25.27 11.02
CA ASP A 160 -14.47 -26.10 11.37
C ASP A 160 -15.81 -25.37 11.13
N LYS A 161 -15.87 -24.08 11.49
CA LYS A 161 -17.02 -23.21 11.23
C LYS A 161 -17.15 -22.74 9.78
N LYS A 162 -16.22 -23.12 8.89
CA LYS A 162 -16.16 -22.70 7.48
C LYS A 162 -16.12 -21.18 7.31
N PHE A 163 -15.51 -20.47 8.26
CA PHE A 163 -15.26 -19.03 8.13
C PHE A 163 -14.06 -18.76 7.23
N ILE A 164 -13.13 -19.71 7.16
CA ILE A 164 -11.95 -19.68 6.29
C ILE A 164 -11.76 -21.03 5.60
N ASP A 165 -11.10 -21.03 4.44
CA ASP A 165 -10.71 -22.26 3.74
C ASP A 165 -9.35 -22.82 4.21
N GLU A 166 -8.87 -23.89 3.56
CA GLU A 166 -7.58 -24.50 3.91
C GLU A 166 -6.37 -23.58 3.70
N ASN A 167 -6.48 -22.64 2.77
CA ASN A 167 -5.47 -21.63 2.46
C ASN A 167 -5.69 -20.33 3.26
N HIS A 168 -6.55 -20.39 4.28
CA HIS A 168 -6.95 -19.30 5.17
C HIS A 168 -7.73 -18.17 4.48
N ASN A 169 -8.21 -18.34 3.25
CA ASN A 169 -9.01 -17.32 2.59
C ASN A 169 -10.34 -17.15 3.33
N LEU A 170 -10.71 -15.90 3.64
CA LEU A 170 -11.98 -15.58 4.30
C LEU A 170 -13.19 -15.94 3.40
N LEU A 171 -14.12 -16.73 3.94
CA LEU A 171 -15.35 -17.18 3.28
C LEU A 171 -16.61 -16.45 3.78
N VAL A 172 -16.50 -15.65 4.84
CA VAL A 172 -17.65 -15.00 5.49
C VAL A 172 -18.07 -13.74 4.73
N ASP A 173 -19.36 -13.65 4.36
CA ASP A 173 -19.93 -12.48 3.70
C ASP A 173 -19.95 -11.23 4.60
N GLN A 174 -20.27 -11.41 5.89
CA GLN A 174 -20.31 -10.34 6.88
C GLN A 174 -18.96 -10.12 7.57
N LYS A 175 -18.05 -9.40 6.89
CA LYS A 175 -16.74 -9.03 7.45
C LYS A 175 -16.81 -8.27 8.77
N SER A 176 -17.87 -7.48 9.00
CA SER A 176 -18.06 -6.76 10.27
C SER A 176 -18.20 -7.70 11.46
N SER A 177 -18.94 -8.81 11.29
CA SER A 177 -19.16 -9.79 12.35
C SER A 177 -17.86 -10.54 12.66
N PHE A 178 -17.09 -10.85 11.62
CA PHE A 178 -15.76 -11.45 11.74
C PHE A 178 -14.75 -10.55 12.47
N ILE A 179 -14.79 -9.24 12.20
CA ILE A 179 -14.04 -8.23 12.95
C ILE A 179 -14.44 -8.22 14.43
N ARG A 180 -15.73 -8.31 14.74
CA ARG A 180 -16.22 -8.34 16.12
C ARG A 180 -15.79 -9.59 16.90
N ILE A 181 -15.62 -10.74 16.24
CA ILE A 181 -15.02 -11.93 16.87
C ILE A 181 -13.59 -11.65 17.35
N HIS A 182 -12.77 -10.99 16.53
CA HIS A 182 -11.40 -10.63 16.91
C HIS A 182 -11.37 -9.57 18.01
N ARG A 183 -12.34 -8.64 17.99
CA ARG A 183 -12.53 -7.69 19.08
C ARG A 183 -12.84 -8.41 20.40
N PHE A 184 -13.74 -9.38 20.38
CA PHE A 184 -14.07 -10.20 21.54
C PHE A 184 -12.82 -10.92 22.11
N LEU A 185 -11.96 -11.46 21.25
CA LEU A 185 -10.69 -12.07 21.69
C LEU A 185 -9.75 -11.05 22.35
N LYS A 186 -9.67 -9.82 21.83
CA LYS A 186 -8.88 -8.74 22.44
C LYS A 186 -9.44 -8.34 23.81
N ASP A 187 -10.74 -8.11 23.90
CA ASP A 187 -11.38 -7.66 25.14
C ASP A 187 -11.25 -8.72 26.25
N ASN A 188 -11.16 -10.00 25.89
CA ASN A 188 -10.91 -11.11 26.80
C ASN A 188 -9.44 -11.52 26.94
N HIS A 189 -8.50 -10.66 26.51
CA HIS A 189 -7.06 -10.84 26.69
C HIS A 189 -6.50 -12.12 26.06
N ILE A 190 -7.19 -12.67 25.05
CA ILE A 190 -6.66 -13.77 24.24
C ILE A 190 -5.73 -13.21 23.16
N ILE A 191 -6.08 -12.05 22.60
CA ILE A 191 -5.12 -11.18 21.90
C ILE A 191 -4.52 -10.22 22.92
N ASN A 192 -3.21 -10.00 22.87
CA ASN A 192 -2.55 -9.08 23.79
C ASN A 192 -3.14 -7.66 23.64
N PRO A 193 -3.73 -7.09 24.71
CA PRO A 193 -4.44 -5.82 24.66
C PRO A 193 -3.54 -4.63 24.34
N ASP A 194 -2.22 -4.75 24.55
CA ASP A 194 -1.24 -3.70 24.26
C ASP A 194 -1.09 -3.41 22.76
N PHE A 195 -1.50 -4.35 21.89
CA PHE A 195 -1.50 -4.11 20.46
C PHE A 195 -2.61 -3.13 20.06
N GLN A 196 -2.20 -2.10 19.30
CA GLN A 196 -3.13 -1.16 18.68
C GLN A 196 -4.11 -1.88 17.74
N ASP A 197 -5.35 -1.38 17.66
CA ASP A 197 -6.39 -1.97 16.80
C ASP A 197 -5.95 -2.10 15.34
N THR A 198 -5.17 -1.13 14.84
CA THR A 198 -4.61 -1.17 13.49
C THR A 198 -3.63 -2.33 13.29
N THR A 199 -2.86 -2.69 14.30
CA THR A 199 -1.89 -3.79 14.26
C THR A 199 -2.61 -5.14 14.27
N ILE A 200 -3.71 -5.25 15.01
CA ILE A 200 -4.56 -6.45 15.02
C ILE A 200 -5.23 -6.64 13.65
N ILE A 201 -5.75 -5.56 13.06
CA ILE A 201 -6.28 -5.61 11.70
C ILE A 201 -5.20 -6.02 10.69
N GLU A 202 -4.00 -5.44 10.76
CA GLU A 202 -2.87 -5.84 9.88
C GLU A 202 -2.60 -7.36 10.02
N ALA A 203 -2.60 -7.91 11.24
CA ALA A 203 -2.43 -9.35 11.45
C ALA A 203 -3.57 -10.20 10.87
N MET A 204 -4.81 -9.73 10.97
CA MET A 204 -5.97 -10.38 10.35
C MET A 204 -5.88 -10.36 8.82
N GLU A 205 -5.47 -9.23 8.23
CA GLU A 205 -5.36 -9.10 6.77
C GLU A 205 -4.34 -10.08 6.20
N ASN A 206 -3.21 -10.25 6.91
CA ASN A 206 -2.17 -11.23 6.58
C ASN A 206 -2.61 -12.67 6.78
N GLU A 207 -3.32 -12.97 7.88
CA GLU A 207 -3.74 -14.33 8.19
C GLU A 207 -4.82 -14.82 7.22
N TYR A 208 -5.72 -13.93 6.80
CA TYR A 208 -6.94 -14.33 6.09
C TYR A 208 -7.00 -13.96 4.60
N ASN A 209 -5.89 -13.46 4.05
CA ASN A 209 -5.79 -12.98 2.66
C ASN A 209 -6.95 -12.05 2.26
N SER A 210 -7.38 -11.16 3.17
CA SER A 210 -8.58 -10.34 2.99
C SER A 210 -8.42 -8.97 3.63
N ASN A 211 -8.99 -7.93 3.01
CA ASN A 211 -8.96 -6.57 3.57
C ASN A 211 -10.13 -6.33 4.54
N PHE A 212 -9.86 -5.60 5.63
CA PHE A 212 -10.82 -5.26 6.66
C PHE A 212 -10.93 -3.74 6.89
N ASP A 213 -12.13 -3.26 7.25
CA ASP A 213 -12.31 -1.84 7.59
C ASP A 213 -11.73 -1.55 8.98
N LYS A 214 -10.66 -0.77 9.02
CA LYS A 214 -9.96 -0.38 10.26
C LYS A 214 -10.86 0.37 11.23
N GLY A 215 -11.82 1.16 10.73
CA GLY A 215 -12.77 1.89 11.57
C GLY A 215 -13.77 0.99 12.29
N THR A 216 -14.10 -0.17 11.70
CA THR A 216 -15.09 -1.10 12.25
C THR A 216 -14.58 -1.81 13.51
N PHE A 217 -13.29 -2.11 13.59
CA PHE A 217 -12.70 -2.73 14.79
C PHE A 217 -12.79 -1.82 16.02
N SER A 218 -12.50 -0.53 15.86
CA SER A 218 -12.57 0.44 16.96
C SER A 218 -14.01 0.68 17.41
N ARG A 219 -14.96 0.75 16.46
CA ARG A 219 -16.40 0.92 16.75
C ARG A 219 -17.06 -0.35 17.30
N ALA A 220 -16.44 -1.51 17.17
CA ALA A 220 -17.03 -2.78 17.60
C ALA A 220 -17.40 -2.83 19.09
N ILE A 221 -16.71 -2.05 19.93
CA ILE A 221 -16.95 -1.96 21.39
C ILE A 221 -18.39 -1.54 21.71
N THR A 222 -18.99 -0.68 20.88
CA THR A 222 -20.29 -0.05 21.16
C THR A 222 -21.47 -0.78 20.51
N VAL A 223 -21.21 -1.84 19.73
CA VAL A 223 -22.25 -2.56 18.98
C VAL A 223 -22.65 -3.80 19.75
N LYS A 224 -23.94 -3.93 20.07
CA LYS A 224 -24.45 -5.15 20.69
C LYS A 224 -24.32 -6.34 19.72
N PRO A 225 -23.80 -7.49 20.17
CA PRO A 225 -23.73 -8.68 19.33
C PRO A 225 -25.12 -9.16 18.92
N ASN A 226 -25.23 -9.75 17.73
CA ASN A 226 -26.45 -10.47 17.32
C ASN A 226 -26.44 -11.93 17.82
N ASP A 227 -27.58 -12.63 17.73
CA ASP A 227 -27.73 -14.01 18.23
C ASP A 227 -26.69 -14.99 17.67
N PHE A 228 -26.29 -14.79 16.41
CA PHE A 228 -25.22 -15.57 15.77
C PHE A 228 -23.86 -15.29 16.42
N GLU A 229 -23.52 -14.03 16.64
CA GLU A 229 -22.28 -13.63 17.30
C GLU A 229 -22.23 -14.09 18.75
N GLU A 230 -23.33 -13.99 19.49
CA GLU A 230 -23.43 -14.49 20.87
C GLU A 230 -23.17 -16.01 20.93
N THR A 231 -23.70 -16.76 19.96
CA THR A 231 -23.45 -18.20 19.85
C THR A 231 -21.96 -18.49 19.65
N ILE A 232 -21.33 -17.78 18.71
CA ILE A 232 -19.89 -17.91 18.43
C ILE A 232 -19.04 -17.50 19.65
N TYR A 233 -19.40 -16.42 20.35
CA TYR A 233 -18.67 -15.96 21.53
C TYR A 233 -18.73 -16.99 22.65
N HIS A 234 -19.88 -17.61 22.88
CA HIS A 234 -20.01 -18.66 23.89
C HIS A 234 -19.16 -19.90 23.54
N GLU A 235 -19.09 -20.29 22.27
CA GLU A 235 -18.21 -21.38 21.84
C GLU A 235 -16.71 -21.02 22.02
N ILE A 236 -16.31 -19.81 21.64
CA ILE A 236 -14.95 -19.29 21.83
C ILE A 236 -14.61 -19.20 23.33
N SER A 237 -15.55 -18.77 24.18
CA SER A 237 -15.36 -18.73 25.63
C SER A 237 -15.03 -20.10 26.20
N LYS A 238 -15.72 -21.15 25.74
CA LYS A 238 -15.41 -22.53 26.12
C LYS A 238 -14.04 -22.96 25.60
N LEU A 239 -13.72 -22.61 24.35
CA LEU A 239 -12.47 -22.97 23.69
C LEU A 239 -11.24 -22.39 24.43
N PHE A 240 -11.35 -21.16 24.92
CA PHE A 240 -10.26 -20.45 25.60
C PHE A 240 -10.40 -20.37 27.13
N ASN A 241 -11.38 -21.06 27.72
CA ASN A 241 -11.69 -21.01 29.15
C ASN A 241 -11.87 -19.57 29.70
N ILE A 242 -12.53 -18.71 28.93
CA ILE A 242 -12.85 -17.35 29.32
C ILE A 242 -13.94 -17.41 30.42
N ARG A 243 -13.66 -16.83 31.58
CA ARG A 243 -14.65 -16.73 32.66
C ARG A 243 -15.64 -15.60 32.36
N HIS A 244 -16.92 -15.92 32.41
CA HIS A 244 -18.02 -14.96 32.33
C HIS A 244 -18.14 -14.13 33.61
#